data_AF-A0A011UPR3-F1
#
_entry.id   AF-A0A011UPR3-F1
#
_cell.length_a   1.000
_cell.length_b   1.000
_cell.length_c   1.000
_cell.angle_alpha   90.00
_cell.angle_beta   90.00
_cell.angle_gamma   90.00
#
_symmetry.space_group_name_H-M   'P 1'
#
loop_
_entity.id
_entity.type
_entity.pdbx_description
1 polymer ?
#
loop_
_entity_poly.entity_id
_entity_poly.type
_entity_poly.pdbx_seq_one_letter_code
_entity_poly.pdbx_strand_id
1 'polypeptide(L)'
;MTSSEQNHGKRGQDDVLAGEYVLGVLSNEKRRQVEQRMLHDKEFALLVERWQISFSHFNDDYQELPVNENIFGEIEKRLFGSTQDAGHTVSLWSSVIFWRWVSLATTIAAGVAIIFAFGGNLTSKNSGPLVAELSATDVRVNLLASYDPASGYLQVIPVAAGASGEKSLELWLVLQKGNPVSLGIFKPGKQGELTIPLELRDDITAGTTLAVSLEPFGGSPTGVPSGPIVASGIVRPL
;
A
#
# COMPACT_ATOMS: atom_id res chain seq x y z
N MET A 1 -33.39 -73.66 -52.48
CA MET A 1 -33.59 -72.31 -53.04
C MET A 1 -34.32 -71.38 -52.06
N THR A 2 -34.23 -71.58 -50.73
CA THR A 2 -35.10 -70.90 -49.75
C THR A 2 -34.41 -69.84 -48.88
N SER A 3 -33.07 -69.76 -48.88
CA SER A 3 -32.32 -68.85 -48.00
C SER A 3 -32.33 -67.39 -48.43
N SER A 4 -32.48 -67.10 -49.73
CA SER A 4 -32.53 -65.73 -50.25
C SER A 4 -33.85 -65.03 -49.94
N GLU A 5 -34.98 -65.71 -50.10
CA GLU A 5 -36.32 -65.13 -49.82
C GLU A 5 -36.51 -64.80 -48.34
N GLN A 6 -36.04 -65.67 -47.43
CA GLN A 6 -36.11 -65.41 -45.98
C GLN A 6 -35.25 -64.21 -45.55
N ASN A 7 -34.09 -64.01 -46.18
CA ASN A 7 -33.20 -62.89 -45.86
C ASN A 7 -33.80 -61.54 -46.31
N HIS A 8 -34.50 -61.52 -47.46
CA HIS A 8 -35.21 -60.32 -47.94
C HIS A 8 -36.38 -59.92 -47.03
N GLY A 9 -37.20 -60.89 -46.57
CA GLY A 9 -38.30 -60.61 -45.65
C GLY A 9 -37.84 -60.07 -44.30
N LYS A 10 -36.76 -60.63 -43.75
CA LYS A 10 -36.18 -60.16 -42.48
C LYS A 10 -35.63 -58.74 -42.58
N ARG A 11 -34.93 -58.40 -43.68
CA ARG A 11 -34.43 -57.04 -43.92
C ARG A 11 -35.53 -56.00 -44.02
N GLY A 12 -36.65 -56.33 -44.69
CA GLY A 12 -37.80 -55.43 -44.76
C GLY A 12 -38.46 -55.20 -43.40
N GLN A 13 -38.58 -56.26 -42.58
CA GLN A 13 -39.11 -56.14 -41.22
C GLN A 13 -38.20 -55.29 -40.32
N ASP A 14 -36.88 -55.48 -40.45
CA ASP A 14 -35.86 -54.74 -39.70
C ASP A 14 -35.83 -53.25 -40.11
N ASP A 15 -36.01 -52.94 -41.38
CA ASP A 15 -36.09 -51.57 -41.88
C ASP A 15 -37.31 -50.82 -41.32
N VAL A 16 -38.49 -51.47 -41.32
CA VAL A 16 -39.70 -50.91 -40.71
C VAL A 16 -39.52 -50.71 -39.21
N LEU A 17 -38.96 -51.69 -38.50
CA LEU A 17 -38.73 -51.59 -37.06
C LEU A 17 -37.74 -50.47 -36.71
N ALA A 18 -36.70 -50.26 -37.52
CA ALA A 18 -35.76 -49.16 -37.37
C ALA A 18 -36.47 -47.80 -37.55
N GLY A 19 -37.33 -47.67 -38.57
CA GLY A 19 -38.15 -46.47 -38.77
C GLY A 19 -39.10 -46.19 -37.60
N GLU A 20 -39.82 -47.20 -37.11
CA GLU A 20 -40.71 -47.08 -35.93
C GLU A 20 -39.96 -46.65 -34.67
N TYR A 21 -38.73 -47.14 -34.48
CA TYR A 21 -37.88 -46.73 -33.35
C TYR A 21 -37.51 -45.24 -33.43
N VAL A 22 -37.07 -44.76 -34.59
CA VAL A 22 -36.67 -43.36 -34.79
C VAL A 22 -37.85 -42.41 -34.65
N LEU A 23 -39.02 -42.77 -35.20
CA LEU A 23 -40.26 -42.00 -35.04
C LEU A 23 -40.80 -42.00 -33.60
N GLY A 24 -40.26 -42.86 -32.72
CA GLY A 24 -40.67 -42.91 -31.32
C GLY A 24 -42.05 -43.53 -31.08
N VAL A 25 -42.58 -44.30 -32.03
CA VAL A 25 -43.92 -44.92 -31.93
C VAL A 25 -43.92 -46.27 -31.18
N LEU A 26 -42.74 -46.80 -30.87
CA LEU A 26 -42.58 -48.04 -30.11
C LEU A 26 -42.90 -47.86 -28.63
N SER A 27 -43.44 -48.90 -28.00
CA SER A 27 -43.57 -48.96 -26.54
C SER A 27 -42.20 -48.94 -25.85
N ASN A 28 -42.14 -48.48 -24.59
CA ASN A 28 -40.90 -48.44 -23.81
C ASN A 28 -40.17 -49.79 -23.74
N GLU A 29 -40.92 -50.91 -23.69
CA GLU A 29 -40.34 -52.25 -23.67
C GLU A 29 -39.67 -52.61 -25.01
N LYS A 30 -40.38 -52.43 -26.14
CA LYS A 30 -39.82 -52.67 -27.48
C LYS A 30 -38.64 -51.75 -27.78
N ARG A 31 -38.70 -50.51 -27.31
CA ARG A 31 -37.61 -49.53 -27.44
C ARG A 31 -36.32 -50.03 -26.79
N ARG A 32 -36.40 -50.56 -25.57
CA ARG A 32 -35.25 -51.17 -24.88
C ARG A 32 -34.70 -52.39 -25.60
N GLN A 33 -35.56 -53.23 -26.17
CA GLN A 33 -35.13 -54.39 -26.96
C GLN A 33 -34.35 -53.97 -28.20
N VAL A 34 -34.83 -52.93 -28.90
CA VAL A 34 -34.13 -52.32 -30.04
C VAL A 34 -32.77 -51.74 -29.62
N GLU A 35 -32.72 -50.99 -28.52
CA GLU A 35 -31.48 -50.41 -27.98
C GLU A 35 -30.45 -51.49 -27.62
N GLN A 36 -30.89 -52.57 -26.96
CA GLN A 36 -30.03 -53.72 -26.65
C GLN A 36 -29.53 -54.44 -27.91
N ARG A 37 -30.39 -54.58 -28.93
CA ARG A 37 -30.01 -55.18 -30.21
C ARG A 37 -28.95 -54.35 -30.92
N MET A 38 -29.09 -53.03 -30.96
CA MET A 38 -28.12 -52.12 -31.59
C MET A 38 -26.70 -52.24 -31.00
N LEU A 39 -26.55 -52.64 -29.73
CA LEU A 39 -25.24 -52.88 -29.12
C LEU A 39 -24.48 -54.06 -29.75
N HIS A 40 -25.20 -55.00 -30.38
CA HIS A 40 -24.64 -56.27 -30.86
C HIS A 40 -24.81 -56.49 -32.37
N ASP A 41 -25.76 -55.80 -33.01
CA ASP A 41 -26.10 -55.91 -34.43
C ASP A 41 -25.78 -54.60 -35.17
N LYS A 42 -24.58 -54.53 -35.77
CA LYS A 42 -24.12 -53.35 -36.51
C LYS A 42 -24.92 -53.07 -37.79
N GLU A 43 -25.38 -54.11 -38.49
CA GLU A 43 -26.16 -53.95 -39.73
C GLU A 43 -27.49 -53.27 -39.41
N PHE A 44 -28.14 -53.69 -38.32
CA PHE A 44 -29.35 -53.06 -37.83
C PHE A 44 -29.12 -51.64 -37.30
N ALA A 45 -28.03 -51.38 -36.58
CA ALA A 45 -27.69 -50.03 -36.11
C ALA A 45 -27.52 -49.03 -37.28
N LEU A 46 -26.96 -49.45 -38.41
CA LEU A 46 -26.85 -48.63 -39.63
C LEU A 46 -28.20 -48.33 -40.28
N LEU A 47 -29.19 -49.22 -40.15
CA LEU A 47 -30.57 -48.93 -40.59
C LEU A 47 -31.18 -47.82 -39.73
N VAL A 48 -31.01 -47.89 -38.41
CA VAL A 48 -31.48 -46.85 -37.48
C VAL A 48 -30.81 -45.50 -37.76
N GLU A 49 -29.49 -45.47 -37.95
CA GLU A 49 -28.75 -44.24 -38.30
C GLU A 49 -29.26 -43.63 -39.61
N ARG A 50 -29.50 -44.45 -40.64
CA ARG A 50 -30.06 -43.99 -41.92
C ARG A 50 -31.42 -43.32 -41.74
N TRP A 51 -32.29 -43.90 -40.92
CA TRP A 51 -33.59 -43.30 -40.60
C TRP A 51 -33.44 -42.00 -39.80
N GLN A 52 -32.50 -41.92 -38.86
CA GLN A 52 -32.20 -40.68 -38.12
C GLN A 52 -31.76 -39.54 -39.04
N ILE A 53 -30.84 -39.82 -39.98
CA ILE A 53 -30.38 -38.85 -40.99
C ILE A 53 -31.54 -38.44 -41.91
N SER A 54 -32.39 -39.40 -42.31
CA SER A 54 -33.52 -39.11 -43.20
C SER A 54 -34.53 -38.18 -42.55
N PHE A 55 -34.76 -38.31 -41.24
CA PHE A 55 -35.71 -37.49 -40.49
C PHE A 55 -35.10 -36.22 -39.87
N SER A 56 -33.78 -36.06 -39.82
CA SER A 56 -33.18 -34.85 -39.22
C SER A 56 -33.60 -33.57 -39.95
N HIS A 57 -33.81 -33.66 -41.28
CA HIS A 57 -34.28 -32.55 -42.11
C HIS A 57 -35.72 -32.12 -41.84
N PHE A 58 -36.56 -32.95 -41.22
CA PHE A 58 -37.94 -32.55 -40.94
C PHE A 58 -38.02 -31.39 -39.94
N ASN A 59 -36.97 -31.17 -39.16
CA ASN A 59 -36.90 -30.03 -38.24
C ASN A 59 -36.60 -28.70 -38.93
N ASP A 60 -36.10 -28.71 -40.18
CA ASP A 60 -35.65 -27.50 -40.89
C ASP A 60 -36.80 -26.52 -41.20
N ASP A 61 -38.04 -27.04 -41.31
CA ASP A 61 -39.24 -26.24 -41.60
C ASP A 61 -39.86 -25.58 -40.35
N TYR A 62 -39.36 -25.89 -39.14
CA TYR A 62 -39.88 -25.35 -37.89
C TYR A 62 -39.11 -24.09 -37.46
N GLN A 63 -39.83 -23.05 -37.05
CA GLN A 63 -39.22 -21.86 -36.48
C GLN A 63 -38.73 -22.12 -35.06
N GLU A 64 -37.56 -21.59 -34.71
CA GLU A 64 -37.05 -21.59 -33.34
C GLU A 64 -37.99 -20.80 -32.42
N LEU A 65 -38.43 -21.44 -31.34
CA LEU A 65 -39.21 -20.77 -30.30
C LEU A 65 -38.28 -20.39 -29.14
N PRO A 66 -38.33 -19.15 -28.63
CA PRO A 66 -37.53 -18.75 -27.48
C PRO A 66 -37.97 -19.55 -26.25
N VAL A 67 -37.00 -20.19 -25.60
CA VAL A 67 -37.18 -20.94 -24.35
C VAL A 67 -36.73 -20.05 -23.19
N ASN A 68 -37.29 -20.24 -22.00
CA ASN A 68 -36.82 -19.54 -20.80
C ASN A 68 -35.33 -19.86 -20.56
N GLU A 69 -34.51 -18.83 -20.35
CA GLU A 69 -33.06 -18.93 -20.16
C GLU A 69 -32.66 -19.88 -19.02
N ASN A 70 -33.55 -20.13 -18.05
CA ASN A 70 -33.28 -21.00 -16.92
C ASN A 70 -33.45 -22.49 -17.20
N ILE A 71 -34.13 -22.88 -18.29
CA ILE A 71 -34.47 -24.29 -18.56
C ILE A 71 -33.20 -25.14 -18.75
N PHE A 72 -32.18 -24.59 -19.41
CA PHE A 72 -30.90 -25.28 -19.57
C PHE A 72 -30.26 -25.58 -18.21
N GLY A 73 -30.21 -24.58 -17.32
CA GLY A 73 -29.67 -24.75 -15.97
C GLY A 73 -30.49 -25.71 -15.10
N GLU A 74 -31.81 -25.79 -15.28
CA GLU A 74 -32.65 -26.79 -14.61
C GLU A 74 -32.36 -28.22 -15.10
N ILE A 75 -32.16 -28.39 -16.42
CA ILE A 75 -31.78 -29.67 -17.01
C ILE A 75 -30.42 -30.12 -16.47
N GLU A 76 -29.43 -29.23 -16.46
CA GLU A 76 -28.10 -29.52 -15.93
C GLU A 76 -28.15 -29.94 -14.45
N LYS A 77 -28.88 -29.20 -13.61
CA LYS A 77 -29.08 -29.55 -12.20
C LYS A 77 -29.73 -30.92 -12.02
N ARG A 78 -30.70 -31.28 -12.86
CA ARG A 78 -31.38 -32.58 -12.79
C ARG A 78 -30.47 -33.74 -13.22
N LEU A 79 -29.66 -33.54 -14.27
CA LEU A 79 -28.83 -34.59 -14.84
C LEU A 79 -27.53 -34.81 -14.04
N PHE A 80 -26.91 -33.74 -13.58
CA PHE A 80 -25.58 -33.78 -12.98
C PHE A 80 -25.59 -33.44 -11.48
N GLY A 81 -26.75 -33.10 -10.92
CA GLY A 81 -26.86 -32.52 -9.58
C GLY A 81 -26.45 -31.05 -9.57
N SER A 82 -26.76 -30.36 -8.48
CA SER A 82 -26.16 -29.06 -8.23
C SER A 82 -24.67 -29.28 -7.96
N THR A 83 -23.76 -28.79 -8.80
CA THR A 83 -22.31 -28.74 -8.50
C THR A 83 -21.97 -27.75 -7.37
N GLN A 84 -22.96 -27.43 -6.53
CA GLN A 84 -22.96 -26.40 -5.52
C GLN A 84 -22.89 -27.00 -4.11
N ASP A 85 -22.11 -28.08 -3.95
CA ASP A 85 -21.71 -28.65 -2.66
C ASP A 85 -20.18 -28.62 -2.46
N ALA A 86 -19.52 -27.61 -3.03
CA ALA A 86 -18.17 -27.23 -2.65
C ALA A 86 -18.22 -25.99 -1.73
N GLY A 87 -18.67 -26.21 -0.49
CA GLY A 87 -18.35 -25.36 0.66
C GLY A 87 -18.90 -23.91 0.65
N HIS A 88 -19.80 -23.63 1.57
CA HIS A 88 -20.20 -22.28 1.98
C HIS A 88 -19.03 -21.36 2.47
N THR A 89 -17.77 -21.82 2.41
CA THR A 89 -16.56 -21.06 2.74
C THR A 89 -15.99 -20.26 1.55
N VAL A 90 -16.43 -20.53 0.31
CA VAL A 90 -15.85 -19.89 -0.90
C VAL A 90 -16.56 -18.58 -1.29
N SER A 91 -17.68 -18.23 -0.65
CA SER A 91 -18.50 -17.05 -1.04
C SER A 91 -17.79 -15.70 -0.79
N LEU A 92 -17.10 -15.54 0.35
CA LEU A 92 -16.41 -14.29 0.66
C LEU A 92 -15.12 -14.12 -0.16
N TRP A 93 -14.38 -15.21 -0.38
CA TRP A 93 -13.13 -15.20 -1.14
C TRP A 93 -13.33 -15.01 -2.65
N SER A 94 -14.47 -15.42 -3.19
CA SER A 94 -14.84 -15.21 -4.61
C SER A 94 -15.61 -13.90 -4.86
N SER A 95 -15.99 -13.17 -3.80
CA SER A 95 -16.77 -11.94 -3.93
C SER A 95 -15.90 -10.75 -4.31
N VAL A 96 -16.10 -10.24 -5.53
CA VAL A 96 -15.47 -9.00 -6.01
C VAL A 96 -15.87 -7.81 -5.13
N ILE A 97 -17.10 -7.78 -4.62
CA ILE A 97 -17.59 -6.70 -3.74
C ILE A 97 -16.83 -6.73 -2.41
N PHE A 98 -16.61 -7.91 -1.83
CA PHE A 98 -15.79 -8.07 -0.62
C PHE A 98 -14.37 -7.55 -0.85
N TRP A 99 -13.70 -7.99 -1.92
CA TRP A 99 -12.34 -7.53 -2.24
C TRP A 99 -12.26 -6.02 -2.53
N ARG A 100 -13.30 -5.44 -3.13
CA ARG A 100 -13.37 -3.98 -3.33
C ARG A 100 -13.40 -3.23 -2.00
N TRP A 101 -14.23 -3.66 -1.04
CA TRP A 101 -14.28 -3.04 0.28
C TRP A 101 -13.02 -3.27 1.09
N VAL A 102 -12.42 -4.46 1.01
CA VAL A 102 -11.11 -4.75 1.63
C VAL A 102 -10.04 -3.83 1.07
N SER A 103 -9.95 -3.69 -0.26
CA SER A 103 -8.95 -2.81 -0.89
C SER A 103 -9.12 -1.33 -0.48
N LEU A 104 -10.37 -0.86 -0.37
CA LEU A 104 -10.68 0.49 0.08
C LEU A 104 -10.27 0.70 1.55
N ALA A 105 -10.62 -0.25 2.43
CA ALA A 105 -10.25 -0.20 3.84
C ALA A 105 -8.72 -0.23 4.03
N THR A 106 -8.01 -1.10 3.29
CA THR A 106 -6.55 -1.18 3.32
C THR A 106 -5.90 0.12 2.81
N THR A 107 -6.44 0.73 1.75
CA THR A 107 -5.91 2.00 1.22
C THR A 107 -6.08 3.14 2.23
N ILE A 108 -7.24 3.23 2.89
CA ILE A 108 -7.48 4.23 3.94
C ILE A 108 -6.53 4.00 5.12
N ALA A 109 -6.40 2.76 5.59
CA ALA A 109 -5.51 2.42 6.68
C ALA A 109 -4.04 2.72 6.35
N ALA A 110 -3.59 2.41 5.13
CA ALA A 110 -2.25 2.76 4.66
C ALA A 110 -2.05 4.28 4.57
N GLY A 111 -3.05 5.02 4.08
CA GLY A 111 -3.02 6.48 4.07
C GLY A 111 -2.89 7.07 5.47
N VAL A 112 -3.67 6.58 6.44
CA VAL A 112 -3.58 6.98 7.85
C VAL A 112 -2.22 6.61 8.44
N ALA A 113 -1.69 5.42 8.17
CA ALA A 113 -0.38 4.99 8.63
C ALA A 113 0.75 5.87 8.06
N ILE A 114 0.66 6.25 6.79
CA ILE A 114 1.60 7.19 6.15
C ILE A 114 1.48 8.58 6.78
N ILE A 115 0.26 9.09 6.99
CA ILE A 115 0.06 10.37 7.67
C ILE A 115 0.56 10.32 9.11
N PHE A 116 0.42 9.20 9.81
CA PHE A 116 0.95 9.06 11.17
C PHE A 116 2.48 8.97 11.18
N ALA A 117 3.06 8.20 10.26
CA ALA A 117 4.50 8.02 10.16
C ALA A 117 5.25 9.27 9.64
N PHE A 118 4.63 10.04 8.74
CA PHE A 118 5.25 11.19 8.07
C PHE A 118 4.63 12.55 8.46
N GLY A 119 3.39 12.59 8.95
CA GLY A 119 2.71 13.82 9.36
C GLY A 119 3.27 14.44 10.64
N GLY A 120 4.00 13.68 11.46
CA GLY A 120 4.77 14.22 12.59
C GLY A 120 5.97 15.08 12.19
N ASN A 121 6.35 15.12 10.91
CA ASN A 121 7.53 15.85 10.41
C ASN A 121 7.18 17.10 9.57
N LEU A 122 5.90 17.44 9.40
CA LEU A 122 5.48 18.55 8.54
C LEU A 122 5.66 19.95 9.16
N THR A 123 6.17 20.02 10.39
CA THR A 123 6.54 21.28 11.04
C THR A 123 8.02 21.32 11.41
N SER A 124 8.91 20.71 10.62
CA SER A 124 10.27 21.25 10.55
C SER A 124 10.21 22.51 9.71
N LYS A 125 9.98 23.65 10.37
CA LYS A 125 10.32 24.95 9.82
C LYS A 125 11.80 24.84 9.46
N ASN A 126 12.09 24.70 8.17
CA ASN A 126 13.42 24.50 7.65
C ASN A 126 14.21 25.80 7.87
N SER A 127 14.67 26.00 9.10
CA SER A 127 15.59 27.05 9.47
C SER A 127 16.95 26.53 9.04
N GLY A 128 17.41 26.96 7.87
CA GLY A 128 18.79 26.71 7.44
C GLY A 128 19.78 27.13 8.52
N PRO A 129 21.04 26.65 8.45
CA PRO A 129 22.07 27.01 9.42
C PRO A 129 22.12 28.54 9.60
N LEU A 130 22.30 29.00 10.82
CA LEU A 130 22.43 30.43 11.12
C LEU A 130 23.87 30.69 11.54
N VAL A 131 24.46 31.78 11.05
CA VAL A 131 25.81 32.20 11.43
C VAL A 131 25.77 33.61 12.00
N ALA A 132 26.48 33.79 13.11
CA ALA A 132 26.76 35.10 13.66
C ALA A 132 28.27 35.33 13.57
N GLU A 133 28.66 36.39 12.85
CA GLU A 133 30.03 36.90 12.91
C GLU A 133 30.10 37.86 14.08
N LEU A 134 30.91 37.51 15.08
CA LEU A 134 31.06 38.33 16.29
C LEU A 134 32.34 39.18 16.12
N SER A 135 32.19 40.51 16.20
CA SER A 135 33.30 41.46 16.08
C SER A 135 33.58 42.14 17.42
N ALA A 136 34.85 42.26 17.79
CA ALA A 136 35.30 42.92 19.02
C ALA A 136 35.94 44.29 18.72
N THR A 137 35.57 45.32 19.50
CA THR A 137 35.99 46.72 19.26
C THR A 137 37.41 47.02 19.74
N ASP A 138 37.98 46.25 20.68
CA ASP A 138 39.27 46.60 21.32
C ASP A 138 40.34 45.48 21.33
N VAL A 139 40.00 44.26 20.90
CA VAL A 139 40.96 43.16 20.74
C VAL A 139 40.60 42.48 19.43
N ARG A 140 41.56 42.41 18.48
CA ARG A 140 41.35 41.79 17.17
C ARG A 140 41.04 40.31 17.33
N VAL A 141 39.75 39.97 17.42
CA VAL A 141 39.27 38.59 17.36
C VAL A 141 38.02 38.59 16.49
N ASN A 142 38.09 37.89 15.36
CA ASN A 142 36.89 37.50 14.62
C ASN A 142 36.50 36.11 15.13
N LEU A 143 35.32 35.99 15.76
CA LEU A 143 34.77 34.69 16.10
C LEU A 143 33.68 34.33 15.09
N LEU A 144 33.80 33.13 14.53
CA LEU A 144 32.75 32.53 13.71
C LEU A 144 31.94 31.58 14.61
N ALA A 145 30.67 31.93 14.83
CA ALA A 145 29.72 31.08 15.53
C ALA A 145 28.75 30.46 14.52
N SER A 146 28.69 29.13 14.47
CA SER A 146 27.74 28.38 13.64
C SER A 146 26.70 27.72 14.54
N TYR A 147 25.43 27.97 14.27
CA TYR A 147 24.28 27.42 15.00
C TYR A 147 23.41 26.56 14.09
N ASP A 148 23.21 25.30 14.51
CA ASP A 148 22.22 24.41 13.92
C ASP A 148 20.95 24.38 14.82
N PRO A 149 19.84 25.00 14.40
CA PRO A 149 18.62 25.02 15.19
C PRO A 149 17.95 23.65 15.36
N ALA A 150 18.20 22.69 14.46
CA ALA A 150 17.60 21.35 14.55
C ALA A 150 18.23 20.54 15.69
N SER A 151 19.56 20.55 15.79
CA SER A 151 20.29 19.85 16.85
C SER A 151 20.50 20.70 18.11
N GLY A 152 20.41 22.03 17.98
CA GLY A 152 20.79 23.02 19.01
C GLY A 152 22.28 23.07 19.27
N TYR A 153 23.08 22.57 18.32
CA TYR A 153 24.53 22.55 18.40
C TYR A 153 25.08 23.91 17.98
N LEU A 154 25.84 24.54 18.88
CA LEU A 154 26.58 25.76 18.62
C LEU A 154 28.07 25.46 18.71
N GLN A 155 28.80 25.81 17.64
CA GLN A 155 30.26 25.77 17.63
C GLN A 155 30.80 27.19 17.54
N VAL A 156 31.69 27.53 18.45
CA VAL A 156 32.48 28.77 18.44
C VAL A 156 33.94 28.35 18.41
N ILE A 157 34.74 28.84 17.47
CA ILE A 157 36.18 28.56 17.44
C ILE A 157 36.91 29.65 18.24
N PRO A 158 37.37 29.39 19.48
CA PRO A 158 38.15 30.36 20.22
C PRO A 158 39.60 30.41 19.69
N VAL A 159 40.10 31.60 19.36
CA VAL A 159 41.55 31.81 19.18
C VAL A 159 42.09 32.44 20.46
N ALA A 160 42.64 31.56 21.31
CA ALA A 160 43.49 31.83 22.48
C ALA A 160 43.09 32.99 23.42
N ALA A 161 42.32 32.69 24.46
CA ALA A 161 42.44 33.42 25.72
C ALA A 161 43.51 32.73 26.58
N GLY A 162 44.77 33.00 26.29
CA GLY A 162 45.85 32.79 27.26
C GLY A 162 45.67 33.79 28.39
N ALA A 163 44.93 33.42 29.43
CA ALA A 163 44.88 34.20 30.67
C ALA A 163 44.83 33.23 31.86
N SER A 164 45.97 33.17 32.55
CA SER A 164 46.16 32.49 33.82
C SER A 164 45.06 32.87 34.81
N GLY A 165 44.13 31.94 35.06
CA GLY A 165 43.03 32.06 36.03
C GLY A 165 41.84 31.22 35.59
N GLU A 166 41.25 30.46 36.50
CA GLU A 166 40.04 29.66 36.25
C GLU A 166 38.88 30.58 35.88
N LYS A 167 38.73 30.90 34.59
CA LYS A 167 37.65 31.72 34.03
C LYS A 167 36.88 30.90 33.00
N SER A 168 35.59 31.16 32.89
CA SER A 168 34.69 30.45 31.99
C SER A 168 34.12 31.42 30.97
N LEU A 169 33.97 30.96 29.71
CA LEU A 169 33.22 31.73 28.72
C LEU A 169 31.75 31.37 28.84
N GLU A 170 30.90 32.38 28.87
CA GLU A 170 29.45 32.18 28.91
C GLU A 170 28.79 32.87 27.73
N LEU A 171 27.86 32.16 27.10
CA LEU A 171 27.08 32.66 25.98
C LEU A 171 25.76 33.22 26.47
N TRP A 172 25.37 34.35 25.90
CA TRP A 172 24.16 35.07 26.26
C TRP A 172 23.31 35.37 25.04
N LEU A 173 22.00 35.25 25.21
CA LEU A 173 21.01 35.83 24.33
C LEU A 173 20.69 37.24 24.81
N VAL A 174 20.99 38.24 23.98
CA VAL A 174 20.69 39.64 24.28
C VAL A 174 19.29 39.96 23.79
N LEU A 175 18.37 40.18 24.73
CA LEU A 175 16.99 40.54 24.46
C LEU A 175 16.85 42.02 24.10
N GLN A 176 15.89 42.37 23.25
CA GLN A 176 15.53 43.77 22.94
C GLN A 176 15.08 44.55 24.18
N LYS A 177 14.51 43.84 25.16
CA LYS A 177 14.04 44.40 26.43
C LYS A 177 14.22 43.36 27.55
N GLY A 178 14.80 43.77 28.67
CA GLY A 178 15.08 42.90 29.81
C GLY A 178 16.55 42.53 29.95
N ASN A 179 16.84 41.61 30.85
CA ASN A 179 18.21 41.14 31.09
C ASN A 179 18.61 40.07 30.06
N PRO A 180 19.90 39.95 29.70
CA PRO A 180 20.38 38.85 28.88
C PRO A 180 20.10 37.50 29.53
N VAL A 181 19.80 36.49 28.72
CA VAL A 181 19.53 35.12 29.17
C VAL A 181 20.76 34.26 28.89
N SER A 182 21.25 33.53 29.89
CA SER A 182 22.36 32.59 29.70
C SER A 182 21.91 31.43 28.81
N LEU A 183 22.66 31.22 27.73
CA LEU A 183 22.51 30.09 26.83
C LEU A 183 23.44 28.93 27.20
N GLY A 184 24.42 29.19 28.07
CA GLY A 184 25.29 28.18 28.65
C GLY A 184 26.77 28.54 28.65
N ILE A 185 27.55 27.70 29.33
CA ILE A 185 28.97 27.92 29.62
C ILE A 185 29.82 26.95 28.82
N PHE A 186 30.84 27.47 28.14
CA PHE A 186 31.79 26.65 27.38
C PHE A 186 32.72 25.89 28.33
N LYS A 187 32.87 24.57 28.08
CA LYS A 187 33.77 23.73 28.88
C LYS A 187 35.24 23.95 28.45
N PRO A 188 36.17 24.15 29.40
CA PRO A 188 37.60 24.23 29.08
C PRO A 188 38.08 22.99 28.30
N GLY A 189 38.86 23.19 27.24
CA GLY A 189 39.46 22.11 26.45
C GLY A 189 38.56 21.42 25.41
N LYS A 190 37.26 21.75 25.34
CA LYS A 190 36.34 21.22 24.31
C LYS A 190 36.00 22.28 23.28
N GLN A 191 36.87 22.48 22.28
CA GLN A 191 36.70 23.19 20.99
C GLN A 191 35.58 24.27 20.86
N GLY A 192 35.26 25.02 21.93
CA GLY A 192 34.14 25.96 22.01
C GLY A 192 32.77 25.38 21.62
N GLU A 193 32.47 24.14 22.03
CA GLU A 193 31.19 23.50 21.74
C GLU A 193 30.19 23.70 22.90
N LEU A 194 28.95 24.06 22.55
CA LEU A 194 27.84 24.21 23.49
C LEU A 194 26.55 23.65 22.88
N THR A 195 25.78 22.90 23.68
CA THR A 195 24.44 22.47 23.30
C THR A 195 23.42 23.35 24.01
N ILE A 196 22.62 24.07 23.22
CA ILE A 196 21.59 24.96 23.76
C ILE A 196 20.39 24.14 24.26
N PRO A 197 19.90 24.39 25.50
CA PRO A 197 18.69 23.76 26.02
C PRO A 197 17.49 23.98 25.09
N LEU A 198 16.63 22.97 24.94
CA LEU A 198 15.51 22.98 23.98
C LEU A 198 14.60 24.19 24.16
N GLU A 199 14.33 24.57 25.41
CA GLU A 199 13.43 25.66 25.80
C GLU A 199 13.89 27.05 25.29
N LEU A 200 15.20 27.22 25.05
CA LEU A 200 15.78 28.51 24.64
C LEU A 200 16.05 28.60 23.13
N ARG A 201 15.81 27.51 22.37
CA ARG A 201 16.15 27.46 20.94
C ARG A 201 15.23 28.34 20.10
N ASP A 202 13.95 28.38 20.46
CA ASP A 202 12.94 29.18 19.74
C ASP A 202 13.17 30.69 19.89
N ASP A 203 13.91 31.10 20.92
CA ASP A 203 14.28 32.49 21.15
C ASP A 203 15.49 32.93 20.29
N ILE A 204 16.23 31.99 19.69
CA ILE A 204 17.38 32.28 18.81
C ILE A 204 16.89 32.32 17.35
N THR A 205 16.49 33.51 16.90
CA THR A 205 16.00 33.75 15.53
C THR A 205 16.88 34.75 14.77
N ALA A 206 16.71 34.81 13.45
CA ALA A 206 17.40 35.82 12.65
C ALA A 206 17.10 37.24 13.17
N GLY A 207 18.14 38.02 13.44
CA GLY A 207 18.04 39.37 14.01
C GLY A 207 18.26 39.44 15.52
N THR A 208 18.35 38.32 16.24
CA THR A 208 18.74 38.35 17.66
C THR A 208 20.23 38.59 17.81
N THR A 209 20.63 39.17 18.95
CA THR A 209 22.04 39.42 19.25
C THR A 209 22.55 38.38 20.23
N LEU A 210 23.68 37.76 19.92
CA LEU A 210 24.42 36.90 20.84
C LEU A 210 25.62 37.66 21.38
N ALA A 211 25.97 37.40 22.64
CA ALA A 211 27.16 37.94 23.28
C ALA A 211 27.90 36.85 24.05
N VAL A 212 29.23 36.97 24.12
CA VAL A 212 30.09 36.09 24.93
C VAL A 212 30.80 36.95 25.96
N SER A 213 30.73 36.55 27.23
CA SER A 213 31.44 37.20 28.33
C SER A 213 32.49 36.30 28.94
N LEU A 214 33.48 36.92 29.61
CA LEU A 214 34.49 36.21 30.41
C LEU A 214 34.11 36.23 31.89
N GLU A 215 33.56 35.13 32.38
CA GLU A 215 32.99 35.00 33.72
C GLU A 215 33.96 34.29 34.69
N PRO A 216 33.72 34.36 36.01
CA PRO A 216 34.35 33.48 36.99
C PRO A 216 34.19 31.99 36.64
N PHE A 217 35.00 31.13 37.26
CA PHE A 217 34.85 29.68 37.07
C PHE A 217 33.43 29.24 37.41
N GLY A 218 32.77 28.58 36.46
CA GLY A 218 31.38 28.14 36.62
C GLY A 218 30.32 29.14 36.16
N GLY A 219 30.72 30.28 35.57
CA GLY A 219 29.80 31.25 34.96
C GLY A 219 29.46 32.44 35.86
N SER A 220 28.47 33.23 35.45
CA SER A 220 28.01 34.38 36.19
C SER A 220 27.28 33.97 37.48
N PRO A 221 27.68 34.50 38.65
CA PRO A 221 27.01 34.23 39.92
C PRO A 221 25.67 34.96 40.07
N THR A 222 25.38 35.96 39.23
CA THR A 222 24.21 36.84 39.37
C THR A 222 23.12 36.58 38.32
N GLY A 223 23.37 35.68 37.36
CA GLY A 223 22.42 35.39 36.27
C GLY A 223 22.35 36.47 35.19
N VAL A 224 23.26 37.45 35.21
CA VAL A 224 23.51 38.44 34.14
C VAL A 224 25.01 38.56 33.92
N PRO A 225 25.51 39.01 32.75
CA PRO A 225 26.95 39.11 32.52
C PRO A 225 27.67 39.88 33.64
N SER A 226 28.63 39.24 34.31
CA SER A 226 29.39 39.82 35.43
C SER A 226 30.82 40.22 35.04
N GLY A 227 31.32 39.66 33.94
CA GLY A 227 32.62 40.00 33.36
C GLY A 227 32.52 40.77 32.03
N PRO A 228 33.68 41.12 31.42
CA PRO A 228 33.71 41.86 30.17
C PRO A 228 33.13 41.03 29.02
N ILE A 229 32.37 41.69 28.14
CA ILE A 229 31.92 41.11 26.87
C ILE A 229 33.11 41.07 25.92
N VAL A 230 33.50 39.88 25.49
CA VAL A 230 34.64 39.64 24.59
C VAL A 230 34.23 39.54 23.13
N ALA A 231 32.95 39.27 22.86
CA ALA A 231 32.40 39.15 21.51
C ALA A 231 30.89 39.40 21.49
N SER A 232 30.37 40.02 20.44
CA SER A 232 28.93 40.11 20.18
C SER A 232 28.62 40.20 18.69
N GLY A 233 27.41 39.80 18.30
CA GLY A 233 27.01 39.81 16.89
C GLY A 233 25.57 39.36 16.69
N ILE A 234 25.03 39.73 15.53
CA ILE A 234 23.64 39.49 15.16
C ILE A 234 23.55 38.17 14.40
N VAL A 235 22.61 37.31 14.82
CA VAL A 235 22.31 36.05 14.15
C VAL A 235 21.69 36.33 12.79
N ARG A 236 22.27 35.73 11.74
CA ARG A 236 21.77 35.84 10.36
C ARG A 236 21.59 34.46 9.76
N PRO A 237 20.62 34.26 8.86
CA PRO A 237 20.54 33.03 8.08
C PRO A 237 21.80 32.92 7.22
N LEU A 238 22.34 31.71 7.08
CA LEU A 238 23.42 31.43 6.13
C LEU A 238 22.95 31.60 4.69
#